data_AF-A0A7C6W4R8-F1
#
_entry.id   AF-A0A7C6W4R8-F1
#
_cell.length_a   1.000
_cell.length_b   1.000
_cell.length_c   1.000
_cell.angle_alpha   90.00
_cell.angle_beta   90.00
_cell.angle_gamma   90.00
#
_symmetry.space_group_name_H-M   'P 1'
#
loop_
_entity.id
_entity.type
_entity.pdbx_description
1 polymer ?
#
loop_
_entity_poly.entity_id
_entity_poly.type
_entity_poly.pdbx_seq_one_letter_code
_entity_poly.pdbx_strand_id
1 'polypeptide(L)'
;MYSKHPSLELTELFKSKPYQGQNPRRAKILFLGLDANFGANIATDGFFPRIKEYLSNGVKFWEKYGVHHPFLLHSYPSSDGVRYHRQFAKLGLGKEHAQYISFIELLDIPTTGSTTKNRKLFHSYLNLDYLRELDKLLSNNRKKLLFVSSGVLRAMQNLRESIKYSTGFPITISE
;
A
#
# COMPACT_ATOMS: atom_id res chain seq x y z
N MET A 1 -16.53 4.11 9.76
CA MET A 1 -15.53 4.91 10.52
C MET A 1 -14.16 4.66 9.89
N TYR A 2 -13.22 5.60 9.94
CA TYR A 2 -11.84 5.43 9.45
C TYR A 2 -10.88 5.62 10.62
N SER A 3 -9.86 4.78 10.77
CA SER A 3 -8.89 4.84 11.86
C SER A 3 -7.62 4.04 11.53
N LYS A 4 -6.58 4.21 12.35
CA LYS A 4 -5.48 3.25 12.41
C LYS A 4 -6.03 1.86 12.73
N HIS A 5 -5.39 0.82 12.21
CA HIS A 5 -5.81 -0.55 12.48
C HIS A 5 -5.54 -0.93 13.95
N PRO A 6 -6.49 -1.57 14.66
CA PRO A 6 -6.35 -1.86 16.09
C PRO A 6 -5.36 -2.99 16.42
N SER A 7 -5.06 -3.87 15.46
CA SER A 7 -4.09 -4.96 15.67
C SER A 7 -2.66 -4.43 15.79
N LEU A 8 -2.07 -4.64 16.98
CA LEU A 8 -0.65 -4.35 17.25
C LEU A 8 0.26 -5.20 16.35
N GLU A 9 -0.07 -6.49 16.17
CA GLU A 9 0.72 -7.40 15.33
C GLU A 9 0.75 -6.92 13.87
N LEU A 10 -0.39 -6.51 13.32
CA LEU A 10 -0.45 -5.96 11.95
C LEU A 10 0.32 -4.63 11.83
N THR A 11 0.21 -3.78 12.85
CA THR A 11 0.92 -2.51 12.89
C THR A 11 2.44 -2.73 12.92
N GLU A 12 2.92 -3.72 13.66
CA GLU A 12 4.35 -4.03 13.75
C GLU A 12 4.93 -4.58 12.43
N LEU A 13 4.14 -5.39 11.71
CA LEU A 13 4.50 -5.83 10.36
C LEU A 13 4.72 -4.64 9.42
N PHE A 14 3.86 -3.62 9.48
CA PHE A 14 3.98 -2.43 8.64
C PHE A 14 5.10 -1.49 9.07
N LYS A 15 5.39 -1.34 10.37
CA LYS A 15 6.55 -0.54 10.82
C LYS A 15 7.87 -1.06 10.26
N SER A 16 8.05 -2.38 10.25
CA SER A 16 9.28 -3.00 9.71
C SER A 16 9.29 -3.01 8.18
N LYS A 17 8.12 -3.08 7.56
CA LYS A 17 7.96 -3.28 6.12
C LYS A 17 6.68 -2.57 5.62
N PRO A 18 6.72 -1.25 5.39
CA PRO A 18 5.55 -0.44 5.02
C PRO A 18 5.23 -0.58 3.52
N TYR A 19 5.19 -1.81 3.03
CA TYR A 19 4.90 -2.15 1.64
C TYR A 19 4.55 -3.63 1.55
N GLN A 20 3.92 -4.00 0.44
CA GLN A 20 3.51 -5.37 0.18
C GLN A 20 4.11 -5.88 -1.14
N GLY A 21 4.28 -7.19 -1.27
CA GLY A 21 5.00 -7.79 -2.40
C GLY A 21 6.53 -7.71 -2.26
N GLN A 22 7.22 -7.35 -3.34
CA GLN A 22 8.67 -7.16 -3.40
C GLN A 22 9.12 -5.88 -2.67
N ASN A 23 10.37 -5.83 -2.21
CA ASN A 23 11.00 -4.59 -1.76
C ASN A 23 10.95 -3.50 -2.86
N PRO A 24 10.38 -2.31 -2.61
CA PRO A 24 10.19 -1.28 -3.62
C PRO A 24 11.49 -0.83 -4.30
N ARG A 25 12.63 -0.87 -3.58
CA ARG A 25 13.95 -0.55 -4.15
C ARG A 25 14.35 -1.55 -5.23
N ARG A 26 13.99 -2.83 -5.07
CA ARG A 26 14.26 -3.95 -6.00
C ARG A 26 13.19 -4.12 -7.08
N ALA A 27 11.95 -3.75 -6.79
CA ALA A 27 10.83 -3.87 -7.74
C ALA A 27 11.05 -3.01 -8.99
N LYS A 28 10.57 -3.47 -10.14
CA LYS A 28 10.57 -2.71 -11.40
C LYS A 28 9.24 -1.99 -11.64
N ILE A 29 8.17 -2.48 -11.02
CA ILE A 29 6.81 -1.95 -11.14
C ILE A 29 6.30 -1.62 -9.73
N LEU A 30 5.81 -0.40 -9.55
CA LEU A 30 5.24 0.09 -8.30
C LEU A 30 3.75 0.40 -8.49
N PHE A 31 2.91 -0.09 -7.58
CA PHE A 31 1.51 0.29 -7.48
C PHE A 31 1.33 1.16 -6.25
N LEU A 32 0.99 2.43 -6.43
CA LEU A 32 0.83 3.40 -5.34
C LEU A 32 -0.64 3.57 -4.95
N GLY A 33 -0.96 3.22 -3.70
CA GLY A 33 -2.26 3.39 -3.05
C GLY A 33 -2.28 4.52 -2.03
N LEU A 34 -3.45 4.78 -1.45
CA LEU A 34 -3.59 5.72 -0.33
C LEU A 34 -3.12 5.09 0.98
N ASP A 35 -3.67 3.91 1.29
CA ASP A 35 -3.50 3.23 2.57
C ASP A 35 -3.77 1.73 2.42
N ALA A 36 -3.09 0.93 3.25
CA ALA A 36 -3.30 -0.52 3.30
C ALA A 36 -4.46 -0.81 4.25
N ASN A 37 -5.65 -1.01 3.68
CA ASN A 37 -6.89 -1.16 4.43
C ASN A 37 -7.22 -2.62 4.72
N PHE A 38 -7.48 -2.94 5.98
CA PHE A 38 -7.90 -4.27 6.41
C PHE A 38 -9.19 -4.18 7.24
N GLY A 39 -9.96 -5.28 7.27
CA GLY A 39 -11.11 -5.39 8.16
C GLY A 39 -10.68 -5.32 9.63
N ALA A 40 -11.41 -4.58 10.47
CA ALA A 40 -11.00 -4.32 11.85
C ALA A 40 -10.81 -5.59 12.71
N ASN A 41 -11.49 -6.67 12.36
CA ASN A 41 -11.43 -7.98 13.00
C ASN A 41 -10.44 -8.95 12.32
N ILE A 42 -9.66 -8.52 11.32
CA ILE A 42 -8.80 -9.43 10.55
C ILE A 42 -7.81 -10.19 11.43
N ALA A 43 -7.41 -9.63 12.57
CA ALA A 43 -6.45 -10.24 13.48
C ALA A 43 -7.03 -11.39 14.32
N THR A 44 -8.35 -11.40 14.53
CA THR A 44 -9.06 -12.49 15.22
C THR A 44 -9.73 -13.43 14.23
N ASP A 45 -9.72 -13.10 12.94
CA ASP A 45 -10.17 -13.96 11.85
C ASP A 45 -9.19 -15.14 11.67
N GLY A 46 -9.73 -16.34 11.44
CA GLY A 46 -8.92 -17.54 11.15
C GLY A 46 -8.03 -17.40 9.90
N PHE A 47 -8.28 -16.39 9.06
CA PHE A 47 -7.48 -16.08 7.89
C PHE A 47 -6.24 -15.22 8.18
N PHE A 48 -6.11 -14.62 9.37
CA PHE A 48 -4.96 -13.78 9.72
C PHE A 48 -3.59 -14.43 9.46
N PRO A 49 -3.38 -15.74 9.71
CA PRO A 49 -2.11 -16.40 9.40
C PRO A 49 -1.70 -16.26 7.92
N ARG A 50 -2.66 -16.24 6.98
CA ARG A 50 -2.38 -16.03 5.55
C ARG A 50 -1.98 -14.59 5.24
N ILE A 51 -2.57 -13.61 5.93
CA ILE A 51 -2.16 -12.21 5.84
C ILE A 51 -0.73 -12.06 6.35
N LYS A 52 -0.39 -12.68 7.49
CA LYS A 52 0.98 -12.66 8.03
C LYS A 52 2.00 -13.33 7.11
N GLU A 53 1.66 -14.50 6.56
CA GLU A 53 2.49 -15.20 5.56
C GLU A 53 2.81 -14.26 4.39
N TYR A 54 1.80 -13.60 3.83
CA TYR A 54 1.94 -12.64 2.74
C TYR A 54 2.75 -11.40 3.11
N LEU A 55 2.46 -10.74 4.23
CA LEU A 55 3.17 -9.52 4.63
C LEU A 55 4.65 -9.82 4.93
N SER A 56 4.96 -10.98 5.51
CA SER A 56 6.34 -11.42 5.73
C SER A 56 7.12 -11.53 4.41
N ASN A 57 6.55 -12.20 3.40
CA ASN A 57 7.18 -12.37 2.09
C ASN A 57 6.16 -12.52 0.96
N GLY A 58 5.72 -11.38 0.42
CA GLY A 58 4.71 -11.34 -0.64
C GLY A 58 5.14 -12.01 -1.94
N VAL A 59 6.45 -12.02 -2.24
CA VAL A 59 6.99 -12.72 -3.42
C VAL A 59 6.81 -14.23 -3.27
N LYS A 60 7.29 -14.80 -2.17
CA LYS A 60 7.13 -16.25 -1.89
C LYS A 60 5.67 -16.64 -1.78
N PHE A 61 4.84 -15.79 -1.19
CA PHE A 61 3.40 -16.01 -1.14
C PHE A 61 2.81 -16.13 -2.54
N TRP A 62 3.11 -15.18 -3.42
CA TRP A 62 2.58 -15.18 -4.79
C TRP A 62 3.10 -16.38 -5.60
N GLU A 63 4.39 -16.73 -5.45
CA GLU A 63 4.97 -17.93 -6.05
C GLU A 63 4.25 -19.21 -5.62
N LYS A 64 3.93 -19.31 -4.33
CA LYS A 64 3.28 -20.47 -3.71
C LYS A 64 1.82 -20.64 -4.11
N TYR A 65 1.03 -19.56 -4.08
CA TYR A 65 -0.42 -19.62 -4.26
C TYR A 65 -0.90 -19.20 -5.66
N GLY A 66 -0.01 -18.67 -6.51
CA GLY A 66 -0.36 -18.19 -7.85
C GLY A 66 -1.16 -16.88 -7.87
N VAL A 67 -1.41 -16.26 -6.71
CA VAL A 67 -2.15 -14.99 -6.59
C VAL A 67 -1.36 -13.96 -5.79
N HIS A 68 -1.47 -12.68 -6.14
CA HIS A 68 -0.66 -11.62 -5.54
C HIS A 68 -1.08 -11.21 -4.14
N HIS A 69 -2.29 -11.57 -3.72
CA HIS A 69 -2.82 -11.17 -2.43
C HIS A 69 -3.68 -12.29 -1.81
N PRO A 70 -3.63 -12.48 -0.48
CA PRO A 70 -4.48 -13.45 0.22
C PRO A 70 -5.98 -13.29 -0.04
N PHE A 71 -6.44 -12.08 -0.35
CA PHE A 71 -7.85 -11.80 -0.67
C PHE A 71 -8.36 -12.51 -1.93
N LEU A 72 -7.47 -13.08 -2.74
CA LEU A 72 -7.81 -13.85 -3.93
C LEU A 72 -7.84 -15.36 -3.69
N LEU A 73 -7.46 -15.83 -2.50
CA LEU A 73 -7.62 -17.24 -2.15
C LEU A 73 -9.11 -17.59 -2.05
N HIS A 74 -9.48 -18.78 -2.54
CA HIS A 74 -10.87 -19.25 -2.52
C HIS A 74 -11.48 -19.28 -1.12
N SER A 75 -10.66 -19.51 -0.09
CA SER A 75 -11.09 -19.56 1.31
C SER A 75 -11.25 -18.18 1.96
N TYR A 76 -10.92 -17.08 1.27
CA TYR A 76 -11.10 -15.74 1.83
C TYR A 76 -12.56 -15.29 1.72
N PRO A 77 -13.21 -14.83 2.81
CA PRO A 77 -14.55 -14.29 2.74
C PRO A 77 -14.58 -13.06 1.82
N SER A 78 -15.62 -12.92 1.01
CA SER A 78 -15.76 -11.76 0.14
C SER A 78 -15.94 -10.48 0.97
N SER A 79 -14.94 -9.60 0.96
CA SER A 79 -14.93 -8.34 1.71
C SER A 79 -14.51 -7.14 0.86
N ASP A 80 -14.51 -5.96 1.48
CA ASP A 80 -13.81 -4.79 0.97
C ASP A 80 -12.33 -5.13 0.70
N GLY A 81 -11.77 -4.57 -0.39
CA GLY A 81 -10.44 -4.91 -0.90
C GLY A 81 -10.45 -6.00 -1.98
N VAL A 82 -11.29 -7.03 -1.89
CA VAL A 82 -11.35 -8.12 -2.89
C VAL A 82 -11.57 -7.59 -4.30
N ARG A 83 -12.46 -6.60 -4.46
CA ARG A 83 -12.73 -5.97 -5.77
C ARG A 83 -11.47 -5.37 -6.39
N TYR A 84 -10.64 -4.68 -5.61
CA TYR A 84 -9.40 -4.08 -6.11
C TYR A 84 -8.46 -5.16 -6.62
N HIS A 85 -8.20 -6.20 -5.81
CA HIS A 85 -7.31 -7.29 -6.22
C HIS A 85 -7.86 -8.09 -7.41
N ARG A 86 -9.19 -8.27 -7.51
CA ARG A 86 -9.80 -8.90 -8.70
C ARG A 86 -9.60 -8.07 -9.96
N GLN A 87 -9.70 -6.74 -9.89
CA GLN A 87 -9.41 -5.89 -11.06
C GLN A 87 -7.92 -5.91 -11.40
N PHE A 88 -7.04 -5.89 -10.40
CA PHE A 88 -5.60 -6.04 -10.62
C PHE A 88 -5.27 -7.37 -11.33
N ALA A 89 -5.87 -8.49 -10.90
CA ALA A 89 -5.63 -9.80 -11.49
C ALA A 89 -5.96 -9.87 -12.99
N LYS A 90 -6.85 -8.99 -13.49
CA LYS A 90 -7.16 -8.90 -14.92
C LYS A 90 -6.02 -8.36 -15.78
N LEU A 91 -4.99 -7.77 -15.18
CA LEU A 91 -3.76 -7.39 -15.89
C LEU A 91 -2.97 -8.62 -16.39
N GLY A 92 -3.34 -9.83 -15.98
CA GLY A 92 -2.69 -11.06 -16.44
C GLY A 92 -1.31 -11.30 -15.83
N LEU A 93 -0.95 -10.56 -14.77
CA LEU A 93 0.31 -10.72 -14.07
C LEU A 93 0.25 -11.96 -13.18
N GLY A 94 1.06 -12.98 -13.50
CA GLY A 94 1.22 -14.19 -12.72
C GLY A 94 2.43 -14.18 -11.77
N LYS A 95 2.68 -15.33 -11.14
CA LYS A 95 3.76 -15.54 -10.16
C LYS A 95 5.17 -15.21 -10.70
N GLU A 96 5.39 -15.38 -11.99
CA GLU A 96 6.62 -15.03 -12.71
C GLU A 96 6.94 -13.53 -12.62
N HIS A 97 5.92 -12.70 -12.35
CA HIS A 97 6.06 -11.26 -12.16
C HIS A 97 6.27 -10.84 -10.70
N ALA A 98 6.09 -11.76 -9.74
CA ALA A 98 6.07 -11.44 -8.31
C ALA A 98 7.34 -10.71 -7.85
N GLN A 99 8.51 -11.13 -8.35
CA GLN A 99 9.79 -10.52 -8.02
C GLN A 99 9.96 -9.08 -8.52
N TYR A 100 9.09 -8.59 -9.42
CA TYR A 100 9.19 -7.27 -10.03
C TYR A 100 8.18 -6.26 -9.49
N ILE A 101 7.22 -6.68 -8.67
CA ILE A 101 6.05 -5.86 -8.30
C ILE A 101 6.04 -5.56 -6.80
N SER A 102 5.88 -4.28 -6.47
CA SER A 102 5.62 -3.81 -5.11
C SER A 102 4.33 -2.99 -5.06
N PHE A 103 3.58 -3.20 -3.99
CA PHE A 103 2.47 -2.33 -3.59
C PHE A 103 2.97 -1.44 -2.47
N ILE A 104 2.79 -0.13 -2.63
CA ILE A 104 3.21 0.90 -1.70
C ILE A 104 2.06 1.86 -1.47
N GLU A 105 2.03 2.50 -0.31
CA GLU A 105 0.94 3.37 0.09
C GLU A 105 1.47 4.73 0.57
N LEU A 106 0.63 5.77 0.57
CA LEU A 106 1.01 7.07 1.14
C LEU A 106 1.09 7.04 2.67
N LEU A 107 0.41 6.10 3.32
CA LEU A 107 0.57 5.80 4.74
C LEU A 107 1.49 4.60 4.94
N ASP A 108 2.39 4.71 5.91
CA ASP A 108 3.28 3.64 6.39
C ASP A 108 2.61 2.73 7.44
N ILE A 109 1.30 2.88 7.65
CA ILE A 109 0.53 2.16 8.65
C ILE A 109 -0.71 1.50 8.03
N PRO A 110 -1.17 0.39 8.62
CA PRO A 110 -2.42 -0.24 8.24
C PRO A 110 -3.61 0.53 8.84
N THR A 111 -4.72 0.51 8.13
CA THR A 111 -5.93 1.27 8.48
C THR A 111 -7.18 0.37 8.42
N THR A 112 -8.31 0.91 8.89
CA THR A 112 -9.64 0.31 8.69
C THR A 112 -10.60 1.34 8.11
N GLY A 113 -11.61 0.86 7.39
CA GLY A 113 -12.71 1.70 6.89
C GLY A 113 -12.37 2.49 5.63
N SER A 114 -13.01 3.64 5.42
CA SER A 114 -12.96 4.34 4.11
C SER A 114 -12.27 5.70 4.20
N THR A 115 -11.08 5.82 3.62
CA THR A 115 -10.29 7.06 3.50
C THR A 115 -11.11 8.21 2.89
N THR A 116 -11.94 7.92 1.88
CA THR A 116 -12.79 8.91 1.20
C THR A 116 -13.79 9.60 2.13
N LYS A 117 -14.21 8.92 3.21
CA LYS A 117 -15.20 9.45 4.17
C LYS A 117 -14.56 10.29 5.28
N ASN A 118 -13.23 10.25 5.44
CA ASN A 118 -12.55 11.00 6.50
C ASN A 118 -11.15 11.48 6.10
N ARG A 119 -11.10 12.36 5.10
CA ARG A 119 -9.85 12.90 4.56
C ARG A 119 -9.01 13.64 5.62
N LYS A 120 -9.63 14.42 6.52
CA LYS A 120 -8.89 15.11 7.58
C LYS A 120 -8.07 14.13 8.44
N LEU A 121 -8.68 13.01 8.81
CA LEU A 121 -8.02 11.99 9.61
C LEU A 121 -6.92 11.27 8.82
N PHE A 122 -7.14 10.96 7.53
CA PHE A 122 -6.08 10.46 6.64
C PHE A 122 -4.86 11.39 6.63
N HIS A 123 -5.07 12.70 6.47
CA HIS A 123 -3.97 13.67 6.48
C HIS A 123 -3.22 13.69 7.83
N SER A 124 -3.93 13.56 8.96
CA SER A 124 -3.29 13.53 10.28
C SER A 124 -2.44 12.27 10.56
N TYR A 125 -2.57 11.23 9.74
CA TYR A 125 -1.78 10.01 9.86
C TYR A 125 -0.53 9.99 8.98
N LEU A 126 -0.32 11.01 8.16
CA LEU A 126 0.85 11.08 7.29
C LEU A 126 2.12 11.22 8.12
N ASN A 127 3.12 10.42 7.76
CA ASN A 127 4.46 10.50 8.29
C ASN A 127 5.36 11.21 7.26
N LEU A 128 5.83 12.41 7.58
CA LEU A 128 6.63 13.23 6.64
C LEU A 128 7.97 12.57 6.29
N ASP A 129 8.61 11.86 7.22
CA ASP A 129 9.89 11.21 6.95
C ASP A 129 9.72 10.02 6.01
N TYR A 130 8.65 9.24 6.20
CA TYR A 130 8.26 8.20 5.26
C TYR A 130 7.97 8.78 3.87
N LEU A 131 7.20 9.87 3.79
CA LEU A 131 6.88 10.51 2.51
C LEU A 131 8.11 11.06 1.79
N ARG A 132 9.11 11.57 2.52
CA ARG A 132 10.40 11.99 1.93
C ARG A 132 11.17 10.79 1.36
N GLU A 133 11.18 9.65 2.05
CA GLU A 133 11.81 8.44 1.53
C GLU A 133 11.06 7.86 0.33
N LEU A 134 9.73 7.94 0.33
CA LEU A 134 8.90 7.58 -0.81
C LEU A 134 9.18 8.49 -2.01
N ASP A 135 9.29 9.81 -1.80
CA ASP A 135 9.64 10.76 -2.86
C ASP A 135 11.02 10.45 -3.45
N LYS A 136 12.04 10.17 -2.62
CA LYS A 136 13.36 9.72 -3.09
C LYS A 136 13.27 8.42 -3.90
N LEU A 137 12.44 7.46 -3.46
CA LEU A 137 12.24 6.20 -4.19
C LEU A 137 11.66 6.42 -5.58
N LEU A 138 10.70 7.34 -5.72
CA LEU A 138 10.02 7.64 -6.97
C LEU A 138 10.87 8.52 -7.91
N SER A 139 11.54 9.54 -7.36
CA SER A 139 12.30 10.54 -8.15
C SER A 139 13.67 10.03 -8.61
N ASN A 140 14.35 9.19 -7.82
CA ASN A 140 15.72 8.78 -8.13
C ASN A 140 15.83 7.58 -9.08
N ASN A 141 14.71 7.02 -9.56
CA ASN A 141 14.76 5.77 -10.34
C ASN A 141 13.88 5.80 -11.59
N ARG A 142 14.35 6.50 -12.64
CA ARG A 142 13.72 6.59 -13.98
C ARG A 142 13.49 5.25 -14.70
N LYS A 143 13.87 4.12 -14.09
CA LYS A 143 13.68 2.76 -14.65
C LYS A 143 12.49 2.01 -14.03
N LYS A 144 11.73 2.62 -13.11
CA LYS A 144 10.54 2.01 -12.52
C LYS A 144 9.27 2.48 -13.23
N LEU A 145 8.36 1.54 -13.48
CA LEU A 145 7.01 1.85 -13.96
C LEU A 145 6.10 2.10 -12.75
N LEU A 146 5.50 3.29 -12.66
CA LEU A 146 4.59 3.66 -11.58
C LEU A 146 3.13 3.61 -12.06
N PHE A 147 2.33 2.78 -11.40
CA PHE A 147 0.87 2.79 -11.52
C PHE A 147 0.25 3.54 -10.36
N VAL A 148 -0.48 4.60 -10.68
CA VAL A 148 -1.16 5.44 -9.70
C VAL A 148 -2.57 5.76 -10.19
N SER A 149 -3.57 5.61 -9.32
CA SER A 149 -4.93 6.01 -9.66
C SER A 149 -5.06 7.54 -9.66
N SER A 150 -5.98 8.08 -10.44
CA SER A 150 -6.22 9.54 -10.47
C SER A 150 -6.59 10.10 -9.09
N GLY A 151 -7.24 9.30 -8.24
CA GLY A 151 -7.56 9.68 -6.86
C GLY A 151 -6.32 9.83 -5.97
N VAL A 152 -5.37 8.91 -6.11
CA VAL A 152 -4.08 8.96 -5.39
C VAL A 152 -3.24 10.14 -5.89
N LEU A 153 -3.17 10.34 -7.21
CA LEU A 153 -2.43 11.47 -7.80
C LEU A 153 -2.97 12.82 -7.29
N ARG A 154 -4.29 13.01 -7.25
CA ARG A 154 -4.91 14.20 -6.66
C ARG A 154 -4.60 14.35 -5.17
N ALA A 155 -4.55 13.25 -4.42
CA ALA A 155 -4.14 13.30 -3.02
C ALA A 155 -2.70 13.79 -2.88
N MET A 156 -1.77 13.24 -3.68
CA MET A 156 -0.36 13.68 -3.69
C MET A 156 -0.22 15.17 -4.03
N GLN A 157 -0.95 15.65 -5.05
CA GLN A 157 -0.97 17.08 -5.43
C GLN A 157 -1.43 17.97 -4.26
N ASN A 158 -2.53 17.60 -3.60
CA ASN A 158 -3.04 18.35 -2.45
C ASN A 158 -2.06 18.34 -1.26
N LEU A 159 -1.35 17.22 -1.04
CA LEU A 159 -0.33 17.11 0.01
C LEU A 159 0.86 17.99 -0.28
N ARG A 160 1.34 18.04 -1.53
CA ARG A 160 2.43 18.92 -1.94
C ARG A 160 2.13 20.37 -1.63
N GLU A 161 0.94 20.85 -2.01
CA GLU A 161 0.53 22.22 -1.70
C GLU A 161 0.45 22.45 -0.19
N SER A 162 -0.18 21.54 0.56
CA SER A 162 -0.27 21.65 2.02
C SER A 162 1.10 21.73 2.69
N ILE A 163 2.07 20.90 2.29
CA ILE A 163 3.42 20.87 2.85
C ILE A 163 4.19 22.14 2.48
N LYS A 164 4.09 22.64 1.24
CA LYS A 164 4.72 23.91 0.82
C LYS A 164 4.24 25.07 1.71
N TYR A 165 2.93 25.18 1.93
CA TYR A 165 2.36 26.21 2.80
C TYR A 165 2.76 26.05 4.27
N SER A 166 2.93 24.81 4.73
CA SER A 166 3.24 24.51 6.15
C SER A 166 4.73 24.70 6.49
N THR A 167 5.63 24.51 5.51
CA THR A 167 7.08 24.41 5.75
C THR A 167 7.90 25.53 5.11
N GLY A 168 7.31 26.35 4.23
CA GLY A 168 8.02 27.41 3.51
C GLY A 168 9.10 26.91 2.52
N PHE A 169 9.29 25.60 2.38
CA PHE A 169 10.29 25.00 1.49
C PHE A 169 9.63 24.27 0.32
N PRO A 170 9.98 24.62 -0.95
CA PRO A 170 9.47 23.93 -2.11
C PRO A 170 10.16 22.56 -2.25
N ILE A 171 9.40 21.47 -2.08
CA ILE A 171 9.83 20.15 -2.55
C ILE A 171 9.67 20.15 -4.08
N THR A 172 10.81 20.14 -4.77
CA THR A 172 10.94 19.98 -6.22
C THR A 172 10.75 18.52 -6.58
N ILE A 173 9.63 18.21 -7.23
CA ILE A 173 9.49 16.98 -8.02
C ILE A 173 9.73 17.43 -9.45
N SER A 174 10.79 16.91 -10.08
CA SER A 174 11.07 17.17 -11.50
C SER A 174 9.95 16.60 -12.36
N GLU A 175 9.47 17.41 -13.30
CA GLU A 175 8.50 17.05 -14.35
C GLU A 175 8.94 15.85 -15.19
#